data_AF-A0A3P9D285-F1
#
_entry.id   AF-A0A3P9D285-F1
#
_cell.length_a   1.000
_cell.length_b   1.000
_cell.length_c   1.000
_cell.angle_alpha   90.00
_cell.angle_beta   90.00
_cell.angle_gamma   90.00
#
_symmetry.space_group_name_H-M   'P 1'
#
loop_
_entity.id
_entity.type
_entity.pdbx_description
1 polymer ?
#
loop_
_entity_poly.entity_id
_entity_poly.type
_entity_poly.pdbx_seq_one_letter_code
_entity_poly.pdbx_strand_id
1 'polypeptide(L)'
;IVMFMFLSFFTLYNIPSLIKRGLSTLPPHSREYHFVNQLMTWTEAQSYCREHFTDLVTIYNSNINQLLLSISPRINNWAWIGLYDDRYSWKWSMEGKLFYVGSTHEFLIWANGQPDCVYAKEYCVSTVGYPREIKQVCKFISECW
;
A
#
# COMPACT_ATOMS: atom_id res chain seq x y z
N ILE A 1 9.00 11.28 0.44
CA ILE A 1 8.56 10.31 1.48
C ILE A 1 9.22 8.97 1.18
N VAL A 2 9.75 8.28 2.20
CA VAL A 2 10.47 7.01 2.02
C VAL A 2 9.50 5.90 2.34
N MET A 3 8.87 5.27 1.33
CA MET A 3 8.44 3.85 1.38
C MET A 3 7.15 3.54 0.62
N PHE A 4 7.15 2.40 -0.06
CA PHE A 4 5.96 1.73 -0.62
C PHE A 4 5.93 0.27 -0.17
N MET A 5 4.73 -0.28 -0.16
CA MET A 5 4.44 -1.68 0.11
C MET A 5 3.65 -2.20 -1.10
N PHE A 6 4.08 -3.30 -1.71
CA PHE A 6 3.53 -3.79 -2.98
C PHE A 6 2.80 -5.11 -2.80
N LEU A 7 2.10 -5.57 -3.83
CA LEU A 7 1.49 -6.90 -3.91
C LEU A 7 2.05 -7.60 -5.16
N SER A 8 2.78 -8.70 -5.01
CA SER A 8 3.16 -9.52 -6.17
C SER A 8 2.11 -10.61 -6.40
N PHE A 9 1.52 -10.66 -7.60
CA PHE A 9 0.98 -11.89 -8.16
C PHE A 9 2.08 -12.50 -9.00
N PHE A 10 2.62 -13.66 -8.62
CA PHE A 10 3.53 -14.39 -9.48
C PHE A 10 2.81 -14.74 -10.80
N THR A 11 3.07 -13.97 -11.86
CA THR A 11 2.83 -14.43 -13.22
C THR A 11 3.94 -15.40 -13.58
N LEU A 12 3.59 -16.64 -13.86
CA LEU A 12 4.45 -17.67 -14.44
C LEU A 12 4.96 -17.20 -15.81
N TYR A 13 6.04 -16.43 -15.87
CA TYR A 13 6.76 -16.20 -17.13
C TYR A 13 8.26 -16.45 -16.94
N ASN A 14 8.69 -17.51 -17.63
CA ASN A 14 10.06 -17.94 -17.90
C ASN A 14 10.91 -18.49 -16.74
N ILE A 15 10.62 -19.73 -16.33
CA ILE A 15 11.68 -20.66 -15.92
C ILE A 15 11.94 -21.61 -17.10
N PRO A 16 13.11 -21.50 -17.80
CA PRO A 16 13.57 -22.55 -18.69
C PRO A 16 13.68 -23.84 -17.87
N SER A 17 13.03 -24.90 -18.34
CA SER A 17 12.99 -26.21 -17.71
C SER A 17 14.32 -26.63 -17.08
N LEU A 18 14.33 -26.85 -15.76
CA LEU A 18 15.01 -27.93 -15.03
C LEU A 18 15.25 -27.52 -13.56
N ILE A 19 14.52 -28.14 -12.63
CA ILE A 19 15.06 -28.89 -11.46
C ILE A 19 13.88 -29.40 -10.63
N LYS A 20 13.81 -30.73 -10.49
CA LYS A 20 13.02 -31.44 -9.48
C LYS A 20 13.69 -31.27 -8.11
N ARG A 21 12.99 -30.67 -7.14
CA ARG A 21 13.00 -31.03 -5.70
C ARG A 21 11.99 -30.18 -4.94
N GLY A 22 10.98 -30.84 -4.36
CA GLY A 22 10.07 -30.27 -3.34
C GLY A 22 9.26 -29.07 -3.80
N LEU A 23 8.17 -29.30 -4.54
CA LEU A 23 7.24 -28.23 -4.90
C LEU A 23 6.39 -27.88 -3.66
N SER A 24 6.88 -26.97 -2.82
CA SER A 24 5.99 -26.21 -1.95
C SER A 24 5.18 -25.29 -2.85
N THR A 25 4.02 -25.75 -3.31
CA THR A 25 3.06 -24.89 -3.99
C THR A 25 2.61 -23.86 -2.96
N LEU A 26 3.11 -22.63 -3.05
CA LEU A 26 2.44 -21.52 -2.39
C LEU A 26 0.98 -21.52 -2.87
N PRO A 27 -0.01 -21.38 -1.97
CA PRO A 27 -1.41 -21.36 -2.38
C PRO A 27 -1.63 -20.34 -3.50
N PRO A 28 -2.62 -20.53 -4.40
CA PRO A 28 -2.84 -19.67 -5.59
C PRO A 28 -3.12 -18.18 -5.31
N HIS A 29 -3.00 -17.72 -4.06
CA HIS A 29 -3.33 -16.39 -3.58
C HIS A 29 -2.33 -15.84 -2.55
N SER A 30 -1.08 -16.34 -2.52
CA SER A 30 -0.06 -15.76 -1.65
C SER A 30 0.35 -14.38 -2.17
N ARG A 31 -0.22 -13.34 -1.56
CA ARG A 31 0.14 -11.94 -1.77
C ARG A 31 1.49 -11.67 -1.09
N GLU A 32 2.50 -11.29 -1.86
CA GLU A 32 3.81 -10.93 -1.32
C GLU A 32 3.95 -9.41 -1.19
N TYR A 33 4.54 -8.95 -0.07
CA TYR A 33 4.68 -7.54 0.26
C TYR A 33 6.14 -7.15 0.38
N HIS A 34 6.53 -6.12 -0.36
CA HIS A 34 7.92 -5.67 -0.47
C HIS A 34 8.09 -4.26 0.04
N PHE A 35 9.23 -3.97 0.66
CA PHE A 35 9.59 -2.63 1.10
C PHE A 35 10.64 -2.00 0.17
N VAL A 36 10.35 -0.82 -0.40
CA VAL A 36 11.31 -0.06 -1.23
C VAL A 36 11.72 1.24 -0.56
N ASN A 37 13.04 1.39 -0.33
CA ASN A 37 13.65 2.54 0.33
C ASN A 37 14.12 3.61 -0.68
N GLN A 38 13.18 4.23 -1.39
CA GLN A 38 13.47 5.32 -2.35
C GLN A 38 12.53 6.51 -2.10
N LEU A 39 13.03 7.72 -2.31
CA LEU A 39 12.27 8.96 -2.17
C LEU A 39 11.56 9.26 -3.48
N MET A 40 10.22 9.30 -3.44
CA MET A 40 9.36 9.59 -4.58
C MET A 40 8.12 10.39 -4.12
N THR A 41 7.50 11.13 -5.03
CA THR A 41 6.11 11.59 -4.89
C THR A 41 5.16 10.38 -4.95
N TRP A 42 3.92 10.56 -4.53
CA TRP A 42 2.94 9.46 -4.58
C TRP A 42 2.75 8.93 -6.01
N THR A 43 2.74 9.84 -6.99
CA THR A 43 2.51 9.50 -8.41
C THR A 43 3.70 8.80 -9.05
N GLU A 44 4.91 9.30 -8.82
CA GLU A 44 6.16 8.64 -9.25
C GLU A 44 6.21 7.21 -8.75
N ALA A 45 5.75 7.02 -7.53
CA ALA A 45 5.77 5.74 -6.92
C ALA A 45 4.69 4.78 -7.35
N GLN A 46 3.46 5.25 -7.50
CA GLN A 46 2.41 4.44 -8.12
C GLN A 46 2.88 3.95 -9.49
N SER A 47 3.53 4.83 -10.25
CA SER A 47 4.11 4.49 -11.55
C SER A 47 5.19 3.42 -11.41
N TYR A 48 6.14 3.61 -10.49
CA TYR A 48 7.16 2.61 -10.16
C TYR A 48 6.56 1.25 -9.74
N CYS A 49 5.49 1.27 -8.93
CA CYS A 49 4.75 0.07 -8.54
C CYS A 49 4.17 -0.67 -9.73
N ARG A 50 3.58 0.05 -10.67
CA ARG A 50 2.92 -0.55 -11.84
C ARG A 50 3.93 -1.00 -12.91
N GLU A 51 5.12 -0.41 -12.94
CA GLU A 51 6.21 -0.82 -13.83
C GLU A 51 6.90 -2.09 -13.35
N HIS A 52 7.13 -2.22 -12.04
CA HIS A 52 7.93 -3.33 -11.48
C HIS A 52 7.11 -4.38 -10.72
N PHE A 53 5.86 -4.08 -10.35
CA PHE A 53 5.00 -4.89 -9.49
C PHE A 53 3.51 -4.74 -9.91
N THR A 54 2.56 -4.91 -8.97
CA THR A 54 1.12 -4.69 -9.25
C THR A 54 0.70 -3.23 -9.02
N ASP A 55 0.72 -2.76 -7.78
CA ASP A 55 0.33 -1.40 -7.38
C ASP A 55 0.80 -1.13 -5.94
N LEU A 56 0.54 0.07 -5.43
CA LEU A 56 0.63 0.43 -4.02
C LEU A 56 -0.31 -0.42 -3.16
N VAL A 57 0.11 -0.74 -1.93
CA VAL A 57 -0.65 -1.63 -1.05
C VAL A 57 -2.03 -1.08 -0.70
N THR A 58 -2.98 -1.99 -0.64
CA THR A 58 -4.28 -1.82 0.00
C THR A 58 -4.27 -2.42 1.40
N ILE A 59 -4.57 -1.62 2.43
CA ILE A 59 -4.71 -2.11 3.81
C ILE A 59 -6.18 -2.39 4.07
N TYR A 60 -6.57 -3.65 4.14
CA TYR A 60 -7.97 -4.07 4.27
C TYR A 60 -8.27 -4.89 5.55
N ASN A 61 -7.26 -5.19 6.36
CA ASN A 61 -7.43 -5.81 7.67
C ASN A 61 -6.18 -5.62 8.57
N SER A 62 -6.30 -6.04 9.82
CA SER A 62 -5.24 -5.96 10.83
C SER A 62 -4.03 -6.83 10.50
N ASN A 63 -4.22 -7.98 9.86
CA ASN A 63 -3.11 -8.85 9.46
C ASN A 63 -2.18 -8.15 8.47
N ILE A 64 -2.74 -7.42 7.49
CA ILE A 64 -1.95 -6.61 6.58
C ILE A 64 -1.25 -5.49 7.35
N ASN A 65 -1.95 -4.77 8.23
CA ASN A 65 -1.32 -3.72 9.03
C ASN A 65 -0.09 -4.22 9.84
N GLN A 66 -0.22 -5.38 10.49
CA GLN A 66 0.87 -5.98 11.25
C GLN A 66 2.01 -6.48 10.36
N LEU A 67 1.69 -7.05 9.19
CA LEU A 67 2.71 -7.43 8.20
C LEU A 67 3.48 -6.20 7.73
N LEU A 68 2.79 -5.12 7.40
CA LEU A 68 3.40 -3.87 6.97
C LEU A 68 4.29 -3.27 8.08
N LEU A 69 3.87 -3.38 9.35
CA LEU A 69 4.68 -2.98 10.50
C LEU A 69 5.97 -3.81 10.62
N SER A 70 5.93 -5.11 10.32
CA SER A 70 7.09 -6.00 10.46
C SER A 70 8.13 -5.83 9.34
N ILE A 71 7.70 -5.43 8.14
CA ILE A 71 8.60 -5.19 6.99
C ILE A 71 9.05 -3.73 6.88
N SER A 72 8.40 -2.80 7.58
CA SER A 72 8.80 -1.39 7.64
C SER A 72 10.07 -1.23 8.48
N PRO A 73 11.15 -0.59 7.97
CA PRO A 73 12.43 -0.59 8.68
C PRO A 73 12.47 0.18 9.99
N ARG A 74 11.55 1.13 10.26
CA ARG A 74 11.64 2.04 11.42
C ARG A 74 10.30 2.63 11.85
N ILE A 75 10.15 2.82 13.16
CA ILE A 75 9.15 3.74 13.75
C ILE A 75 9.49 5.17 13.27
N ASN A 76 8.46 5.97 12.95
CA ASN A 76 8.54 7.34 12.42
C ASN A 76 8.89 7.53 10.92
N ASN A 77 9.15 6.47 10.15
CA ASN A 77 9.27 6.60 8.70
C ASN A 77 7.89 6.63 8.04
N TRP A 78 7.74 7.48 7.03
CA TRP A 78 6.47 7.66 6.32
C TRP A 78 6.42 6.81 5.07
N ALA A 79 5.38 5.99 4.93
CA ALA A 79 5.21 5.10 3.79
C ALA A 79 3.93 5.37 3.02
N TRP A 80 4.04 5.71 1.75
CA TRP A 80 2.90 5.82 0.85
C TRP A 80 2.16 4.50 0.70
N ILE A 81 0.85 4.60 0.60
CA ILE A 81 -0.07 3.49 0.35
C ILE A 81 -1.01 3.86 -0.80
N GLY A 82 -1.76 2.87 -1.29
CA GLY A 82 -2.65 3.08 -2.43
C GLY A 82 -3.89 3.91 -2.12
N LEU A 83 -4.05 4.42 -0.90
CA LEU A 83 -5.21 5.21 -0.53
C LEU A 83 -5.04 6.66 -1.03
N TYR A 84 -6.01 7.15 -1.78
CA TYR A 84 -6.06 8.52 -2.29
C TYR A 84 -7.51 9.01 -2.27
N ASP A 85 -7.71 10.32 -2.27
CA ASP A 85 -9.03 10.94 -2.31
C ASP A 85 -9.37 11.33 -3.75
N ASP A 86 -10.41 10.71 -4.30
CA ASP A 86 -11.02 11.06 -5.59
C ASP A 86 -12.32 11.83 -5.34
N ARG A 87 -12.19 13.16 -5.32
CA ARG A 87 -13.30 14.12 -5.28
C ARG A 87 -14.36 13.74 -4.24
N TYR A 88 -13.99 13.84 -2.95
CA TYR A 88 -14.84 13.56 -1.78
C TYR A 88 -15.04 12.07 -1.45
N SER A 89 -14.26 11.18 -2.05
CA SER A 89 -14.31 9.75 -1.75
C SER A 89 -12.92 9.13 -1.74
N TRP A 90 -12.55 8.50 -0.63
CA TRP A 90 -11.32 7.72 -0.59
C TRP A 90 -11.43 6.53 -1.54
N LYS A 91 -10.33 6.21 -2.22
CA LYS A 91 -10.21 5.07 -3.13
C LYS A 91 -8.85 4.43 -2.97
N TRP A 92 -8.81 3.14 -3.22
CA TRP A 92 -7.56 2.39 -3.34
C TRP A 92 -7.11 2.36 -4.80
N SER A 93 -5.83 2.56 -5.05
CA SER A 93 -5.22 2.61 -6.38
C SER A 93 -5.24 1.26 -7.09
N MET A 94 -5.15 0.18 -6.32
CA MET A 94 -5.23 -1.18 -6.84
C MET A 94 -6.67 -1.52 -7.23
N GLU A 95 -6.88 -1.81 -8.52
CA GLU A 95 -8.20 -2.19 -9.04
C GLU A 95 -8.59 -3.60 -8.57
N GLY A 96 -9.68 -3.69 -7.82
CA GLY A 96 -10.30 -4.93 -7.37
C GLY A 96 -11.64 -4.64 -6.71
N LYS A 97 -12.69 -5.35 -7.14
CA LYS A 97 -14.12 -5.16 -6.79
C LYS A 97 -14.50 -5.15 -5.29
N LEU A 98 -13.55 -5.21 -4.36
CA LEU A 98 -13.82 -5.42 -2.94
C LEU A 98 -13.85 -4.16 -2.06
N PHE A 99 -13.51 -2.97 -2.57
CA PHE A 99 -13.31 -1.81 -1.68
C PHE A 99 -13.78 -0.49 -2.30
N TYR A 100 -15.08 -0.35 -2.59
CA TYR A 100 -15.70 0.98 -2.59
C TYR A 100 -15.74 1.47 -1.14
N VAL A 101 -15.17 2.65 -0.89
CA VAL A 101 -15.29 3.33 0.41
C VAL A 101 -16.74 3.79 0.54
N GLY A 102 -17.46 3.25 1.51
CA GLY A 102 -18.88 3.49 1.74
C GLY A 102 -19.66 2.44 2.55
N SER A 103 -19.05 1.34 3.00
CA SER A 103 -19.78 0.34 3.81
C SER A 103 -18.90 -0.41 4.81
N THR A 104 -19.12 -0.17 6.12
CA THR A 104 -18.91 -1.00 7.34
C THR A 104 -17.71 -1.97 7.49
N HIS A 105 -16.81 -2.08 6.51
CA HIS A 105 -15.68 -3.02 6.43
C HIS A 105 -14.36 -2.29 6.14
N GLU A 106 -14.32 -0.99 6.39
CA GLU A 106 -13.18 -0.14 6.07
C GLU A 106 -12.10 -0.26 7.13
N PHE A 107 -10.91 -0.69 6.72
CA PHE A 107 -9.73 -0.64 7.56
C PHE A 107 -9.03 0.72 7.41
N LEU A 108 -9.72 1.77 7.85
CA LEU A 108 -9.17 3.12 7.97
C LEU A 108 -8.66 3.32 9.41
N ILE A 109 -7.34 3.45 9.56
CA ILE A 109 -6.70 3.65 10.87
C ILE A 109 -5.94 4.96 10.82
N TRP A 110 -6.66 6.06 10.94
CA TRP A 110 -6.07 7.39 10.92
C TRP A 110 -5.20 7.66 12.15
N ALA A 111 -4.10 8.39 11.94
CA ALA A 111 -3.35 8.99 13.03
C ALA A 111 -4.21 10.04 13.77
N ASN A 112 -3.82 10.38 14.99
CA ASN A 112 -4.58 11.35 15.78
C ASN A 112 -4.61 12.69 15.04
N GLY A 113 -5.82 13.26 14.86
CA GLY A 113 -6.01 14.51 14.11
C GLY A 113 -6.08 14.35 12.60
N GLN A 114 -6.06 13.12 12.07
CA GLN A 114 -6.20 12.82 10.65
C GLN A 114 -7.60 12.23 10.33
N PRO A 115 -8.09 12.38 9.09
CA PRO A 115 -7.53 13.20 8.02
C PRO A 115 -7.76 14.70 8.27
N ASP A 116 -6.73 15.52 8.12
CA ASP A 116 -6.78 17.00 8.28
C ASP A 116 -6.93 17.76 6.96
N CYS A 117 -7.01 17.02 5.84
CA CYS A 117 -7.17 17.52 4.49
C CYS A 117 -8.61 18.03 4.21
N VAL A 118 -9.00 19.13 4.87
CA VAL A 118 -10.32 19.76 4.72
C VAL A 118 -10.55 20.18 3.26
N TYR A 119 -11.74 19.89 2.73
CA TYR A 119 -12.26 20.25 1.38
C TYR A 119 -11.88 19.36 0.19
N ALA A 120 -11.23 18.20 0.38
CA ALA A 120 -11.17 17.09 -0.59
C ALA A 120 -10.89 17.51 -2.05
N LYS A 121 -9.86 18.37 -2.24
CA LYS A 121 -9.53 18.91 -3.57
C LYS A 121 -8.72 17.94 -4.45
N GLU A 122 -8.13 16.90 -3.86
CA GLU A 122 -7.34 15.77 -4.41
C GLU A 122 -6.12 15.57 -3.50
N TYR A 123 -6.08 14.43 -2.78
CA TYR A 123 -5.03 14.12 -1.80
C TYR A 123 -4.58 12.66 -1.90
N CYS A 124 -3.39 12.38 -1.37
CA CYS A 124 -2.82 11.04 -1.26
C CYS A 124 -2.52 10.72 0.19
N VAL A 125 -2.38 9.43 0.52
CA VAL A 125 -2.19 8.99 1.91
C VAL A 125 -0.86 8.30 2.06
N SER A 126 -0.10 8.75 3.06
CA SER A 126 1.01 8.00 3.60
C SER A 126 0.61 7.34 4.91
N THR A 127 1.52 6.56 5.46
CA THR A 127 1.37 5.94 6.74
C THR A 127 2.57 6.24 7.61
N VAL A 128 2.41 6.17 8.91
CA VAL A 128 3.49 6.34 9.88
C VAL A 128 3.46 5.16 10.85
N GLY A 129 4.63 4.61 11.15
CA GLY A 129 4.77 3.52 12.11
C GLY A 129 4.62 4.00 13.55
N TYR A 130 3.72 3.36 14.30
CA TYR A 130 3.60 3.43 15.76
C TYR A 130 4.09 2.11 16.38
N PRO A 131 4.32 2.04 17.70
CA PRO A 131 4.85 0.83 18.35
C PRO A 131 4.02 -0.46 18.15
N ARG A 132 2.74 -0.36 17.81
CA ARG A 132 1.83 -1.51 17.68
C ARG A 132 1.10 -1.61 16.35
N GLU A 133 1.13 -0.57 15.53
CA GLU A 133 0.38 -0.50 14.30
C GLU A 133 0.95 0.57 13.39
N ILE A 134 0.57 0.50 12.12
CA ILE A 134 0.77 1.59 11.18
C ILE A 134 -0.51 2.42 11.11
N LYS A 135 -0.38 3.75 11.16
CA LYS A 135 -1.51 4.67 11.01
C LYS A 135 -1.42 5.49 9.73
N GLN A 136 -2.58 5.78 9.16
CA GLN A 136 -2.77 6.56 7.94
C GLN A 136 -2.70 8.06 8.23
N VAL A 137 -2.10 8.80 7.30
CA VAL A 137 -1.89 10.24 7.37
C VAL A 137 -2.13 10.81 5.98
N CYS A 138 -3.09 11.72 5.87
CA CYS A 138 -3.33 12.43 4.62
C CYS A 138 -2.15 13.37 4.33
N LYS A 139 -1.82 13.55 3.04
CA LYS A 139 -0.75 14.42 2.58
C LYS A 139 -1.26 15.48 1.63
N PHE A 140 -0.64 16.65 1.69
CA PHE A 140 -0.98 17.77 0.83
C PHE A 140 -0.64 17.47 -0.63
N ILE A 141 -1.34 18.14 -1.54
CA ILE A 141 -1.20 17.97 -2.98
C ILE A 141 0.25 18.13 -3.46
N SER A 142 1.04 19.00 -2.84
CA SER A 142 2.45 19.23 -3.17
C SER A 142 3.39 18.05 -2.85
N GLU A 143 2.93 17.09 -2.04
CA GLU A 143 3.67 15.85 -1.75
C GLU A 143 3.20 14.69 -2.65
N CYS A 144 2.00 14.80 -3.21
CA CYS A 144 1.37 13.76 -4.02
C CYS A 144 1.85 13.74 -5.47
N TRP A 145 2.09 14.93 -6.03
CA TRP A 145 2.43 15.14 -7.44
C TRP A 145 3.87 15.61 -7.60
#